data_AF-A0A1A8HLQ0-F1
#
_entry.id   AF-A0A1A8HLQ0-F1
#
_cell.length_a   1.000
_cell.length_b   1.000
_cell.length_c   1.000
_cell.angle_alpha   90.00
_cell.angle_beta   90.00
_cell.angle_gamma   90.00
#
_symmetry.space_group_name_H-M   'P 1'
#
loop_
_entity.id
_entity.type
_entity.pdbx_description
1 polymer ?
#
loop_
_entity_poly.entity_id
_entity_poly.type
_entity_poly.pdbx_seq_one_letter_code
_entity_poly.pdbx_strand_id
1 'polypeptide(L)'
;LLHFVAMEAVKKYQSLLSFPSQLGHVGSASRLCEEAVLDDLAKLKSRVVALKANIQTEAEILQHAQSFLELAEERLMEADDEVEGMRMSSRALMDFLCEDDISFKLEEACKVFHLFCHRFQRAVQENEERELKEQKRLERQREMVEKRRSLAVCTGLDLGRSLAREPQCQEDKDEL
;
A
#
# COMPACT_ATOMS: atom_id res chain seq x y z
N LEU A 1 10.82 0.33 -11.53
CA LEU A 1 11.23 1.18 -10.39
C LEU A 1 10.68 0.68 -9.06
N LEU A 2 9.36 0.47 -8.91
CA LEU A 2 8.75 0.02 -7.64
C LEU A 2 9.34 -1.29 -7.09
N HIS A 3 9.59 -2.30 -7.92
CA HIS A 3 10.29 -3.53 -7.52
C HIS A 3 11.67 -3.26 -6.91
N PHE A 4 12.43 -2.35 -7.49
CA PHE A 4 13.74 -1.99 -6.95
C PHE A 4 13.61 -1.32 -5.58
N VAL A 5 12.68 -0.37 -5.44
CA VAL A 5 12.40 0.29 -4.15
C VAL A 5 11.97 -0.73 -3.09
N ALA A 6 11.06 -1.64 -3.44
CA ALA A 6 10.61 -2.72 -2.56
C ALA A 6 11.76 -3.65 -2.15
N MET A 7 12.65 -4.02 -3.09
CA MET A 7 13.85 -4.82 -2.81
C MET A 7 14.79 -4.09 -1.84
N GLU A 8 15.07 -2.81 -2.06
CA GLU A 8 15.93 -2.02 -1.18
C GLU A 8 15.31 -1.83 0.21
N ALA A 9 13.99 -1.66 0.30
CA ALA A 9 13.26 -1.60 1.57
C ALA A 9 13.39 -2.91 2.36
N VAL A 10 13.23 -4.07 1.71
CA VAL A 10 13.43 -5.39 2.36
C VAL A 10 14.86 -5.54 2.88
N LYS A 11 15.85 -5.10 2.10
CA LYS A 11 17.27 -5.25 2.44
C LYS A 11 17.74 -4.31 3.54
N LYS A 12 17.26 -3.07 3.56
CA LYS A 12 17.82 -1.99 4.40
C LYS A 12 16.88 -1.50 5.49
N TYR A 13 15.57 -1.59 5.29
CA TYR A 13 14.56 -0.92 6.12
C TYR A 13 13.31 -1.79 6.31
N GLN A 14 13.50 -2.93 6.98
CA GLN A 14 12.46 -3.95 7.12
C GLN A 14 11.20 -3.47 7.86
N SER A 15 11.33 -2.47 8.73
CA SER A 15 10.18 -1.83 9.41
C SER A 15 9.19 -1.19 8.43
N LEU A 16 9.64 -0.73 7.26
CA LEU A 16 8.78 -0.15 6.24
C LEU A 16 7.82 -1.18 5.63
N LEU A 17 8.07 -2.49 5.76
CA LEU A 17 7.14 -3.50 5.25
C LEU A 17 5.80 -3.51 6.00
N SER A 18 5.73 -2.86 7.17
CA SER A 18 4.54 -2.81 8.01
C SER A 18 3.58 -1.65 7.69
N PHE A 19 4.00 -0.61 6.96
CA PHE A 19 3.12 0.56 6.73
C PHE A 19 1.78 0.22 6.06
N PRO A 20 1.67 -0.77 5.13
CA PRO A 20 0.39 -1.09 4.51
C PRO A 20 -0.68 -1.53 5.51
N SER A 21 -0.30 -2.20 6.62
CA SER A 21 -1.26 -2.60 7.66
C SER A 21 -1.67 -1.44 8.56
N GLN A 22 -0.83 -0.41 8.69
CA GLN A 22 -1.14 0.82 9.43
C GLN A 22 -2.18 1.68 8.70
N LEU A 23 -2.32 1.50 7.39
CA LEU A 23 -3.29 2.20 6.55
C LEU A 23 -4.56 1.36 6.29
N GLY A 24 -5.00 0.55 7.25
CA GLY A 24 -6.09 -0.42 7.07
C GLY A 24 -7.44 0.18 6.60
N HIS A 25 -7.72 1.44 6.90
CA HIS A 25 -8.99 2.08 6.57
C HIS A 25 -9.02 2.74 5.18
N VAL A 26 -7.88 2.99 4.55
CA VAL A 26 -7.81 3.79 3.31
C VAL A 26 -8.54 3.13 2.14
N GLY A 27 -8.59 1.79 2.09
CA GLY A 27 -9.32 1.06 1.05
C GLY A 27 -10.85 1.09 1.20
N SER A 28 -11.35 1.30 2.41
CA SER A 28 -12.78 1.53 2.67
C SER A 28 -13.12 2.99 2.41
N ALA A 29 -12.30 3.91 2.92
CA ALA A 29 -12.46 5.35 2.73
C ALA A 29 -12.41 5.75 1.25
N SER A 30 -11.60 5.08 0.42
CA SER A 30 -11.52 5.35 -1.02
C SER A 30 -12.80 5.05 -1.82
N ARG A 31 -13.82 4.46 -1.19
CA ARG A 31 -15.11 4.14 -1.80
C ARG A 31 -16.22 5.07 -1.33
N LEU A 32 -15.91 5.95 -0.39
CA LEU A 32 -16.82 6.98 0.09
C LEU A 32 -16.75 8.20 -0.84
N CYS A 33 -17.75 9.06 -0.74
CA CYS A 33 -17.80 10.32 -1.47
C CYS A 33 -18.18 11.40 -0.45
N GLU A 34 -17.31 12.38 -0.23
CA GLU A 34 -17.55 13.44 0.75
C GLU A 34 -18.85 14.20 0.41
N GLU A 35 -19.04 14.57 -0.86
CA GLU A 35 -20.24 15.27 -1.34
C GLU A 35 -21.52 14.50 -1.00
N ALA A 36 -21.53 13.17 -1.19
CA ALA A 36 -22.69 12.33 -0.89
C ALA A 36 -23.01 12.30 0.61
N VAL A 37 -21.99 12.24 1.47
CA VAL A 37 -22.18 12.26 2.94
C VAL A 37 -22.79 13.58 3.38
N LEU A 38 -22.30 14.70 2.82
CA LEU A 38 -22.82 16.04 3.13
C LEU A 38 -24.26 16.23 2.67
N ASP A 39 -24.57 15.77 1.46
CA ASP A 39 -25.92 15.81 0.91
C ASP A 39 -26.89 15.00 1.76
N ASP A 40 -26.50 13.81 2.20
CA ASP A 40 -27.35 12.95 3.01
C ASP A 40 -27.57 13.51 4.42
N LEU A 41 -26.54 14.11 5.02
CA LEU A 41 -26.66 14.82 6.29
C LEU A 41 -27.60 16.03 6.17
N ALA A 42 -27.47 16.83 5.11
CA ALA A 42 -28.35 17.96 4.85
C ALA A 42 -29.82 17.53 4.65
N LYS A 43 -30.05 16.44 3.90
CA LYS A 43 -31.38 15.84 3.75
C LYS A 43 -31.94 15.36 5.09
N LEU A 44 -31.13 14.72 5.94
CA LEU A 44 -31.60 14.24 7.23
C LEU A 44 -32.01 15.40 8.15
N LYS A 45 -31.20 16.46 8.21
CA LYS A 45 -31.53 17.68 8.96
C LYS A 45 -32.84 18.31 8.50
N SER A 46 -32.99 18.53 7.19
CA SER A 46 -34.21 19.12 6.63
C SER A 46 -35.45 18.28 6.92
N ARG A 47 -35.33 16.95 6.91
CA ARG A 47 -36.44 16.05 7.29
C ARG A 47 -36.83 16.16 8.76
N VAL A 48 -35.86 16.26 9.67
CA VAL A 48 -36.14 16.46 11.11
C VAL A 48 -36.82 17.81 11.35
N VAL A 49 -36.32 18.87 10.72
CA VAL A 49 -36.93 20.22 10.79
C VAL A 49 -38.36 20.20 10.25
N ALA A 50 -38.58 19.59 9.08
CA ALA A 50 -39.89 19.48 8.47
C ALA A 50 -40.86 18.66 9.34
N LEU A 51 -40.40 17.54 9.91
CA LEU A 51 -41.20 16.72 10.82
C LEU A 51 -41.65 17.54 12.04
N LYS A 52 -40.71 18.25 12.68
CA LYS A 52 -40.99 19.09 13.86
C LYS A 52 -42.01 20.17 13.55
N ALA A 53 -41.91 20.83 12.40
CA ALA A 53 -42.88 21.84 11.96
C ALA A 53 -44.27 21.24 11.68
N ASN A 54 -44.33 20.07 11.03
CA ASN A 54 -45.59 19.42 10.64
C ASN A 54 -46.39 18.90 11.84
N ILE A 55 -45.73 18.47 12.91
CA ILE A 55 -46.41 17.91 14.08
C ILE A 55 -46.64 18.94 15.20
N GLN A 56 -46.20 20.19 15.01
CA GLN A 56 -46.26 21.23 16.05
C GLN A 56 -47.70 21.53 16.52
N THR A 57 -48.69 21.39 15.63
CA THR A 57 -50.11 21.61 15.94
C THR A 57 -50.83 20.35 16.42
N GLU A 58 -50.18 19.18 16.40
CA GLU A 58 -50.75 17.87 16.70
C GLU A 58 -50.25 17.37 18.08
N ALA A 59 -50.90 17.81 19.16
CA ALA A 59 -50.38 17.64 20.53
C ALA A 59 -50.08 16.18 20.94
N GLU A 60 -50.95 15.23 20.57
CA GLU A 60 -50.74 13.80 20.88
C GLU A 60 -49.53 13.24 20.10
N ILE A 61 -49.42 13.57 18.81
CA ILE A 61 -48.30 13.14 17.97
C ILE A 61 -46.99 13.75 18.47
N LEU A 62 -47.01 15.04 18.80
CA LEU A 62 -45.87 15.75 19.35
C LEU A 62 -45.38 15.09 20.65
N GLN A 63 -46.28 14.78 21.57
CA GLN A 63 -45.93 14.09 22.83
C GLN A 63 -45.23 12.75 22.58
N HIS A 64 -45.72 11.95 21.61
CA HIS A 64 -45.11 10.66 21.27
C HIS A 64 -43.78 10.80 20.51
N ALA A 65 -43.62 11.84 19.71
CA ALA A 65 -42.43 12.05 18.88
C ALA A 65 -41.32 12.84 19.59
N GLN A 66 -41.58 13.45 20.74
CA GLN A 66 -40.65 14.39 21.38
C GLN A 66 -39.29 13.74 21.70
N SER A 67 -39.27 12.56 22.32
CA SER A 67 -38.01 11.86 22.64
C SER A 67 -37.22 11.47 21.38
N PHE A 68 -37.92 11.13 20.30
CA PHE A 68 -37.30 10.86 19.01
C PHE A 68 -36.67 12.13 18.41
N LEU A 69 -37.38 13.27 18.45
CA LEU A 69 -36.89 14.53 17.92
C LEU A 69 -35.64 15.02 18.68
N GLU A 70 -35.67 14.96 20.01
CA GLU A 70 -34.54 15.34 20.86
C GLU A 70 -33.30 14.49 20.54
N LEU A 71 -33.47 13.16 20.48
CA LEU A 71 -32.37 12.25 20.11
C LEU A 71 -31.90 12.49 18.67
N ALA A 72 -32.81 12.72 17.72
CA ALA A 72 -32.43 12.96 16.33
C ALA A 72 -31.65 14.26 16.17
N GLU A 73 -32.03 15.33 16.88
CA GLU A 73 -31.30 16.60 16.90
C GLU A 73 -29.90 16.43 17.52
N GLU A 74 -29.78 15.69 18.63
CA GLU A 74 -28.49 15.35 19.24
C GLU A 74 -27.58 14.58 18.27
N ARG A 75 -28.09 13.51 17.64
CA ARG A 75 -27.32 12.71 16.67
C ARG A 75 -26.91 13.49 15.43
N LEU A 76 -27.75 14.43 14.98
CA LEU A 76 -27.42 15.30 13.86
C LEU A 76 -26.29 16.29 14.20
N MET A 77 -26.26 16.77 15.44
CA MET A 77 -25.17 17.61 15.94
C MET A 77 -23.86 16.81 16.08
N GLU A 78 -23.91 15.60 16.64
CA GLU A 78 -22.74 14.70 16.70
C GLU A 78 -22.18 14.43 15.29
N ALA A 79 -23.05 14.15 14.32
CA ALA A 79 -22.64 13.91 12.93
C ALA A 79 -22.02 15.14 12.26
N ASP A 80 -22.48 16.35 12.59
CA ASP A 80 -21.86 17.60 12.11
C ASP A 80 -20.43 17.74 12.64
N ASP A 81 -20.24 17.50 13.94
CA ASP A 81 -18.93 17.59 14.58
C ASP A 81 -17.95 16.56 13.98
N GLU A 82 -18.41 15.34 13.70
CA GLU A 82 -17.63 14.31 13.01
C GLU A 82 -17.26 14.72 11.57
N VAL A 83 -18.20 15.31 10.82
CA VAL A 83 -17.95 15.80 9.46
C VAL A 83 -16.93 16.95 9.45
N GLU A 84 -17.03 17.89 10.38
CA GLU A 84 -16.04 18.97 10.48
C GLU A 84 -14.68 18.42 10.90
N GLY A 85 -14.63 17.47 11.85
CA GLY A 85 -13.39 16.79 12.22
C GLY A 85 -12.72 16.06 11.04
N MET A 86 -13.51 15.39 10.21
CA MET A 86 -13.06 14.77 8.96
C MET A 86 -12.49 15.81 8.00
N ARG A 87 -13.18 16.93 7.78
CA ARG A 87 -12.74 18.01 6.89
C ARG A 87 -11.46 18.69 7.38
N MET A 88 -11.32 18.92 8.67
CA MET A 88 -10.10 19.45 9.26
C MET A 88 -8.92 18.51 9.06
N SER A 89 -9.13 17.20 9.26
CA SER A 89 -8.12 16.17 8.98
C SER A 89 -7.78 16.09 7.49
N SER A 90 -8.77 16.24 6.62
CA SER A 90 -8.62 16.28 5.15
C SER A 90 -7.75 17.45 4.71
N ARG A 91 -8.00 18.66 5.22
CA ARG A 91 -7.18 19.86 4.96
C ARG A 91 -5.75 19.66 5.46
N ALA A 92 -5.56 19.16 6.67
CA ALA A 92 -4.23 18.89 7.21
C ALA A 92 -3.45 17.87 6.36
N LEU A 93 -4.12 16.85 5.82
CA LEU A 93 -3.52 15.88 4.91
C LEU A 93 -3.12 16.53 3.57
N MET A 94 -4.02 17.33 3.00
CA MET A 94 -3.77 18.07 1.75
C MET A 94 -2.56 19.01 1.89
N ASP A 95 -2.50 19.79 2.98
CA ASP A 95 -1.37 20.67 3.31
C ASP A 95 -0.07 19.86 3.46
N PHE A 96 -0.13 18.72 4.16
CA PHE A 96 1.03 17.84 4.35
C PHE A 96 1.56 17.27 3.03
N LEU A 97 0.66 16.99 2.08
CA LEU A 97 1.02 16.49 0.74
C LEU A 97 1.36 17.61 -0.24
N CYS A 98 1.20 18.87 0.15
CA CYS A 98 1.36 20.05 -0.70
C CYS A 98 0.47 20.01 -1.95
N GLU A 99 -0.75 19.48 -1.82
CA GLU A 99 -1.76 19.45 -2.88
C GLU A 99 -2.58 20.75 -2.91
N ASP A 100 -3.28 21.02 -4.01
CA ASP A 100 -4.12 22.21 -4.19
C ASP A 100 -5.60 21.95 -3.82
N ASP A 101 -6.19 22.89 -3.07
CA ASP A 101 -7.58 22.88 -2.58
C ASP A 101 -8.63 22.63 -3.65
N ILE A 102 -8.39 23.06 -4.90
CA ILE A 102 -9.38 22.96 -5.98
C ILE A 102 -9.44 21.53 -6.52
N SER A 103 -8.33 20.80 -6.46
CA SER A 103 -8.19 19.47 -7.06
C SER A 103 -8.24 18.33 -6.03
N PHE A 104 -7.95 18.61 -4.77
CA PHE A 104 -7.84 17.59 -3.74
C PHE A 104 -9.20 16.99 -3.38
N LYS A 105 -9.26 15.66 -3.39
CA LYS A 105 -10.41 14.88 -2.92
C LYS A 105 -9.93 13.79 -1.98
N LEU A 106 -10.52 13.72 -0.79
CA LEU A 106 -10.09 12.78 0.26
C LEU A 106 -10.19 11.33 -0.21
N GLU A 107 -11.28 10.96 -0.87
CA GLU A 107 -11.50 9.61 -1.39
C GLU A 107 -10.46 9.20 -2.45
N GLU A 108 -10.03 10.14 -3.30
CA GLU A 108 -9.00 9.87 -4.31
C GLU A 108 -7.61 9.79 -3.67
N ALA A 109 -7.30 10.61 -2.67
CA ALA A 109 -6.08 10.46 -1.88
C ALA A 109 -6.02 9.09 -1.19
N CYS A 110 -7.10 8.66 -0.53
CA CYS A 110 -7.22 7.33 0.06
C CYS A 110 -7.04 6.21 -0.98
N LYS A 111 -7.58 6.39 -2.19
CA LYS A 111 -7.44 5.42 -3.30
C LYS A 111 -6.00 5.30 -3.78
N VAL A 112 -5.28 6.42 -3.89
CA VAL A 112 -3.85 6.43 -4.23
C VAL A 112 -3.07 5.64 -3.19
N PHE A 113 -3.27 5.90 -1.90
CA PHE A 113 -2.61 5.15 -0.83
C PHE A 113 -2.98 3.67 -0.85
N HIS A 114 -4.26 3.33 -1.02
CA HIS A 114 -4.73 1.94 -1.09
C HIS A 114 -4.04 1.18 -2.24
N LEU A 115 -4.03 1.78 -3.44
CA LEU A 115 -3.43 1.17 -4.61
C LEU A 115 -1.91 1.06 -4.48
N PHE A 116 -1.26 2.07 -3.90
CA PHE A 116 0.17 2.02 -3.61
C PHE A 116 0.50 0.88 -2.65
N CYS A 117 -0.24 0.72 -1.55
CA CYS A 117 -0.07 -0.39 -0.61
C CYS A 117 -0.11 -1.75 -1.33
N HIS A 118 -1.15 -1.97 -2.14
CA HIS A 118 -1.31 -3.23 -2.87
C HIS A 118 -0.17 -3.46 -3.89
N ARG A 119 0.21 -2.42 -4.66
CA ARG A 119 1.30 -2.51 -5.63
C ARG A 119 2.64 -2.76 -4.95
N PHE A 120 2.90 -2.13 -3.81
CA PHE A 120 4.12 -2.32 -3.03
C PHE A 120 4.22 -3.75 -2.51
N GLN A 121 3.17 -4.26 -1.87
CA GLN A 121 3.12 -5.65 -1.37
C GLN A 121 3.31 -6.67 -2.50
N ARG A 122 2.65 -6.46 -3.64
CA ARG A 122 2.83 -7.30 -4.83
C ARG A 122 4.28 -7.25 -5.34
N ALA A 123 4.89 -6.07 -5.37
CA ALA A 123 6.29 -5.94 -5.79
C ALA A 123 7.27 -6.66 -4.84
N VAL A 124 6.99 -6.68 -3.54
CA VAL A 124 7.75 -7.48 -2.56
C VAL A 124 7.63 -8.98 -2.86
N GLN A 125 6.41 -9.49 -3.05
CA GLN A 125 6.16 -10.90 -3.38
C GLN A 125 6.84 -11.31 -4.70
N GLU A 126 6.66 -10.50 -5.76
CA GLU A 126 7.25 -10.78 -7.07
C GLU A 126 8.80 -10.74 -7.04
N ASN A 127 9.41 -9.97 -6.15
CA ASN A 127 10.86 -9.98 -5.93
C ASN A 127 11.31 -11.28 -5.27
N GLU A 128 10.63 -11.71 -4.20
CA GLU A 128 10.94 -12.97 -3.52
C GLU A 128 10.84 -14.17 -4.48
N GLU A 129 9.78 -14.22 -5.30
CA GLU A 129 9.65 -15.24 -6.33
C GLU A 129 10.77 -15.21 -7.36
N ARG A 130 11.23 -14.01 -7.75
CA ARG A 130 12.33 -13.85 -8.71
C ARG A 130 13.63 -14.38 -8.12
N GLU A 131 13.94 -14.03 -6.87
CA GLU A 131 15.14 -14.51 -6.17
C GLU A 131 15.13 -16.04 -6.05
N LEU A 132 14.00 -16.64 -5.67
CA LEU A 132 13.88 -18.10 -5.58
C LEU A 132 14.09 -18.80 -6.94
N LYS A 133 13.56 -18.22 -8.03
CA LYS A 133 13.76 -18.73 -9.40
C LYS A 133 15.23 -18.64 -9.82
N GLU A 134 15.91 -17.55 -9.48
CA GLU A 134 17.32 -17.34 -9.78
C GLU A 134 18.23 -18.30 -9.00
N GLN A 135 17.96 -18.51 -7.71
CA GLN A 135 18.67 -19.49 -6.88
C GLN A 135 18.57 -20.90 -7.46
N LYS A 136 17.35 -21.37 -7.77
CA LYS A 136 17.13 -22.68 -8.41
C LYS A 136 17.84 -22.82 -9.76
N ARG A 137 17.93 -21.73 -10.54
CA ARG A 137 18.67 -21.74 -11.81
C ARG A 137 20.17 -21.92 -11.57
N LEU A 138 20.73 -21.20 -10.60
CA LEU A 138 22.15 -21.29 -10.26
C LEU A 138 22.52 -22.67 -9.69
N GLU A 139 21.67 -23.25 -8.84
CA GLU A 139 21.85 -24.61 -8.32
C GLU A 139 21.90 -25.64 -9.45
N ARG A 140 20.93 -25.62 -10.38
CA ARG A 140 20.93 -26.52 -11.55
C ARG A 140 22.18 -26.36 -12.41
N GLN A 141 22.65 -25.12 -12.59
CA GLN A 141 23.89 -24.88 -13.34
C GLN A 141 25.10 -25.48 -12.62
N ARG A 142 25.19 -25.35 -11.29
CA ARG A 142 26.25 -25.97 -10.48
C ARG A 142 26.21 -27.49 -10.58
N GLU A 143 25.04 -28.10 -10.42
CA GLU A 143 24.86 -29.56 -10.55
C GLU A 143 25.27 -30.07 -11.94
N MET A 144 24.94 -29.33 -13.01
CA MET A 144 25.35 -29.72 -14.36
C MET A 144 26.87 -29.65 -14.55
N VAL A 145 27.54 -28.63 -14.00
CA VAL A 145 29.00 -28.50 -14.05
C VAL A 145 29.65 -29.64 -13.25
N GLU A 146 29.13 -29.95 -12.06
CA GLU A 146 29.62 -31.03 -11.23
C GLU A 146 29.44 -32.40 -11.90
N LYS A 147 28.26 -32.69 -12.46
CA LYS A 147 28.03 -33.90 -13.25
C LYS A 147 29.00 -34.02 -14.42
N ARG A 148 29.29 -32.94 -15.14
CA ARG A 148 30.29 -32.93 -16.22
C ARG A 148 31.70 -33.22 -15.70
N ARG A 149 32.10 -32.64 -14.56
CA ARG A 149 33.39 -32.94 -13.92
C ARG A 149 33.49 -34.40 -13.50
N SER A 150 32.48 -34.93 -12.82
CA SER A 150 32.44 -36.34 -12.39
C SER A 150 32.48 -37.30 -13.57
N LEU A 151 31.77 -36.99 -14.67
CA LEU A 151 31.82 -37.79 -15.89
C LEU A 151 33.22 -37.79 -16.51
N ALA A 152 33.91 -36.64 -16.59
CA ALA A 152 35.27 -36.57 -17.13
C ALA A 152 36.29 -37.37 -16.30
N VAL A 153 36.14 -37.37 -14.97
CA VAL A 153 36.99 -38.16 -14.06
C VAL A 153 36.72 -39.66 -14.22
N CYS A 154 35.45 -40.08 -14.31
CA CYS A 154 35.09 -41.50 -14.44
C CYS A 154 35.41 -42.11 -15.81
N THR A 155 35.42 -41.33 -16.90
CA THR A 155 35.75 -41.83 -18.25
C THR A 155 37.25 -41.88 -18.55
N GLY A 156 38.11 -41.49 -17.60
CA GLY A 156 39.57 -41.60 -17.76
C GLY A 156 40.14 -40.73 -18.87
N LEU A 157 39.44 -39.65 -19.26
CA LEU A 157 40.04 -38.57 -20.04
C LEU A 157 40.91 -37.72 -19.10
N ASP A 158 41.93 -38.34 -18.50
CA ASP A 158 43.02 -37.59 -17.92
C ASP A 158 43.68 -36.80 -19.05
N LEU A 159 43.82 -35.49 -18.86
CA LEU A 159 44.77 -34.69 -19.60
C LEU A 159 46.12 -35.39 -19.48
N GLY A 160 46.51 -36.07 -20.56
CA GLY A 160 47.86 -36.54 -20.80
C GLY A 160 48.81 -35.35 -20.65
N ARG A 161 49.41 -35.29 -19.48
CA ARG A 161 50.64 -34.59 -19.15
C ARG A 161 51.65 -34.74 -20.29
N SER A 162 51.73 -33.75 -21.17
CA SER A 162 52.90 -33.52 -22.02
C SER A 162 53.73 -32.43 -21.37
N LEU A 163 54.67 -32.87 -20.53
CA LEU A 163 55.84 -32.11 -20.15
C LEU A 163 56.58 -31.69 -21.42
N ALA A 164 56.62 -30.40 -21.76
CA ALA A 164 57.80 -29.76 -22.34
C ALA A 164 57.64 -28.24 -22.44
N ARG A 165 58.64 -27.55 -21.87
CA ARG A 165 59.09 -26.17 -22.09
C ARG A 165 58.38 -25.03 -21.33
N GLU A 166 59.07 -24.59 -20.28
CA GLU A 166 59.17 -23.17 -19.91
C GLU A 166 59.59 -22.33 -21.13
N PRO A 167 59.19 -21.05 -21.18
CA PRO A 167 60.16 -20.02 -20.84
C PRO A 167 59.60 -18.89 -19.94
N GLN A 168 60.44 -18.57 -18.95
CA GLN A 168 60.78 -17.25 -18.39
C GLN A 168 59.69 -16.22 -18.02
N CYS A 169 59.80 -15.81 -16.77
CA CYS A 169 59.21 -14.63 -16.16
C CYS A 169 59.53 -13.34 -16.93
N GLN A 170 58.54 -12.47 -17.07
CA GLN A 170 58.76 -11.05 -16.91
C GLN A 170 57.54 -10.43 -16.23
N GLU A 171 57.76 -9.97 -15.01
CA GLU A 171 56.87 -9.10 -14.27
C GLU A 171 56.73 -7.78 -15.04
N ASP A 172 55.50 -7.32 -15.24
CA ASP A 172 55.23 -5.89 -15.27
C ASP A 172 53.93 -5.63 -14.49
N LYS A 173 54.11 -4.90 -13.40
CA LYS A 173 53.06 -4.19 -12.68
C LYS A 173 52.63 -2.98 -13.53
N ASP A 174 51.35 -2.63 -13.46
CA ASP A 174 50.82 -1.24 -13.41
C ASP A 174 49.28 -1.36 -13.47
N GLU A 175 48.57 -1.17 -12.36
CA GLU A 175 47.95 0.11 -11.94
C GLU A 175 46.96 0.71 -12.96
N LEU A 176 45.66 0.42 -12.80
CA LEU A 176 44.63 1.36 -12.27
C LEU A 176 43.27 0.67 -12.12
#